data_AF-A0A9D9IFW2-F1
#
_entry.id   AF-A0A9D9IFW2-F1
#
_cell.length_a   1.000
_cell.length_b   1.000
_cell.length_c   1.000
_cell.angle_alpha   90.00
_cell.angle_beta   90.00
_cell.angle_gamma   90.00
#
_symmetry.space_group_name_H-M   'P 1'
#
loop_
_entity.id
_entity.type
_entity.pdbx_description
1 polymer ?
#
loop_
_entity_poly.entity_id
_entity_poly.type
_entity_poly.pdbx_seq_one_letter_code
_entity_poly.pdbx_strand_id
1 'polypeptide(L)'
;MDNASFIPYQRLDLKGMTTSALVNLIRVAATNFQGTSLILTPRIDQSGQAYYWTGLRYGECTELDFKLCLNKEIEAFILCFLMKGKDGLVDVGNFTPDPTMTKGISWLQSHLYRHLEYCQGFKDFIRTSNGRTFQNRKLTFPHGSIVYSQEIKDVFSTQQQ
;
A
#
# COMPACT_ATOMS: atom_id res chain seq x y z
N MET A 1 -11.01 -27.64 -27.77
CA MET A 1 -10.03 -26.56 -27.61
C MET A 1 -10.77 -25.46 -26.86
N ASP A 2 -10.54 -25.38 -25.56
CA ASP A 2 -11.27 -24.45 -24.70
C ASP A 2 -10.89 -23.01 -25.05
N ASN A 3 -11.90 -22.21 -25.38
CA ASN A 3 -11.79 -20.76 -25.46
C ASN A 3 -11.54 -20.23 -24.05
N ALA A 4 -10.27 -20.12 -23.66
CA ALA A 4 -9.89 -19.33 -22.50
C ALA A 4 -10.36 -17.89 -22.76
N SER A 5 -11.47 -17.52 -22.12
CA SER A 5 -12.04 -16.19 -22.23
C SER A 5 -11.05 -15.22 -21.60
N PHE A 6 -10.53 -14.28 -22.38
CA PHE A 6 -9.64 -13.24 -21.87
C PHE A 6 -10.42 -12.38 -20.87
N ILE A 7 -10.05 -12.46 -19.59
CA ILE A 7 -10.60 -11.57 -18.57
C ILE A 7 -9.69 -10.34 -18.47
N PRO A 8 -10.18 -9.13 -18.83
CA PRO A 8 -9.36 -7.94 -18.80
C PRO A 8 -8.98 -7.54 -17.38
N TYR A 9 -7.76 -7.00 -17.23
CA TYR A 9 -7.32 -6.40 -15.98
C TYR A 9 -8.17 -5.16 -15.64
N GLN A 10 -8.76 -5.15 -14.45
CA GLN A 10 -9.61 -4.08 -13.96
C GLN A 10 -8.94 -3.37 -12.79
N ARG A 11 -8.74 -2.06 -12.93
CA ARG A 11 -8.19 -1.18 -11.89
C ARG A 11 -9.25 -0.17 -11.46
N LEU A 12 -9.59 -0.14 -10.18
CA LEU A 12 -10.66 0.71 -9.65
C LEU A 12 -10.17 1.56 -8.49
N ASP A 13 -10.45 2.86 -8.54
CA ASP A 13 -10.18 3.77 -7.44
C ASP A 13 -11.34 3.78 -6.44
N LEU A 14 -11.07 3.46 -5.18
CA LEU A 14 -12.05 3.58 -4.10
C LEU A 14 -11.87 4.92 -3.37
N LYS A 15 -12.98 5.65 -3.22
CA LYS A 15 -13.01 6.96 -2.55
C LYS A 15 -14.07 6.96 -1.45
N GLY A 16 -13.83 7.74 -0.39
CA GLY A 16 -14.81 7.98 0.67
C GLY A 16 -15.04 6.83 1.65
N MET A 17 -14.25 5.75 1.58
CA MET A 17 -14.32 4.65 2.56
C MET A 17 -13.59 5.02 3.86
N THR A 18 -14.12 4.53 4.98
CA THR A 18 -13.44 4.66 6.28
C THR A 18 -12.23 3.73 6.37
N THR A 19 -11.27 4.07 7.23
CA THR A 19 -10.11 3.21 7.52
C THR A 19 -10.52 1.80 7.95
N SER A 20 -11.56 1.67 8.78
CA SER A 20 -12.08 0.37 9.23
C SER A 20 -12.65 -0.46 8.07
N ALA A 21 -13.40 0.17 7.17
CA ALA A 21 -13.95 -0.50 6.00
C ALA A 21 -12.84 -0.98 5.05
N LEU A 22 -11.78 -0.19 4.87
CA LEU A 22 -10.62 -0.57 4.04
C LEU A 22 -9.80 -1.71 4.66
N VAL A 23 -9.57 -1.70 5.98
CA VAL A 23 -8.92 -2.83 6.67
C VAL A 23 -9.76 -4.09 6.56
N ASN A 24 -11.08 -3.99 6.72
CA ASN A 24 -11.99 -5.13 6.54
C ASN A 24 -12.00 -5.65 5.10
N LEU A 25 -11.93 -4.76 4.11
CA LEU A 25 -11.83 -5.14 2.70
C LEU A 25 -10.57 -5.99 2.44
N ILE A 26 -9.42 -5.62 3.01
CA ILE A 26 -8.19 -6.41 2.91
C ILE A 26 -8.38 -7.80 3.54
N ARG A 27 -9.01 -7.90 4.73
CA ARG A 27 -9.30 -9.18 5.38
C ARG A 27 -10.19 -10.06 4.51
N VAL A 28 -11.32 -9.52 4.05
CA VAL A 28 -12.27 -10.25 3.21
C VAL A 28 -11.59 -10.74 1.93
N ALA A 29 -10.79 -9.90 1.27
CA ALA A 29 -10.04 -10.30 0.10
C ALA A 29 -9.09 -11.46 0.42
N ALA A 30 -8.25 -11.31 1.45
CA ALA A 30 -7.26 -12.31 1.86
C ALA A 30 -7.86 -13.66 2.27
N THR A 31 -9.04 -13.65 2.90
CA THR A 31 -9.73 -14.87 3.33
C THR A 31 -10.36 -15.61 2.16
N ASN A 32 -10.91 -14.89 1.18
CA ASN A 32 -11.73 -15.49 0.12
C ASN A 32 -10.97 -15.73 -1.19
N PHE A 33 -9.87 -15.02 -1.44
CA PHE A 33 -9.13 -15.12 -2.69
C PHE A 33 -7.68 -15.54 -2.43
N GLN A 34 -7.32 -16.72 -2.91
CA GLN A 34 -5.93 -17.15 -2.90
C GLN A 34 -5.11 -16.22 -3.81
N GLY A 35 -3.92 -15.84 -3.36
CA GLY A 35 -3.04 -14.93 -4.11
C GLY A 35 -3.36 -13.45 -3.92
N THR A 36 -4.24 -13.07 -2.98
CA THR A 36 -4.37 -11.67 -2.57
C THR A 36 -3.01 -11.08 -2.22
N SER A 37 -2.73 -9.89 -2.76
CA SER A 37 -1.47 -9.19 -2.53
C SER A 37 -1.66 -7.68 -2.44
N LEU A 38 -0.75 -7.01 -1.73
CA LEU A 38 -0.73 -5.56 -1.61
C LEU A 38 0.45 -4.94 -2.35
N ILE A 39 0.21 -3.83 -3.03
CA ILE A 39 1.25 -2.93 -3.55
C ILE A 39 1.10 -1.61 -2.84
N LEU A 40 2.06 -1.27 -2.00
CA LEU A 40 1.99 -0.12 -1.12
C LEU A 40 2.97 0.95 -1.56
N THR A 41 2.52 2.18 -1.64
CA THR A 41 3.42 3.35 -1.70
C THR A 41 3.22 4.17 -0.43
N PRO A 42 4.20 4.16 0.51
CA PRO A 42 4.17 5.00 1.69
C PRO A 42 4.25 6.48 1.31
N ARG A 43 3.40 7.31 1.92
CA ARG A 43 3.31 8.75 1.66
C ARG A 43 2.94 9.52 2.93
N ILE A 44 3.13 10.83 2.87
CA ILE A 44 2.70 11.79 3.88
C ILE A 44 1.85 12.82 3.16
N ASP A 45 0.64 13.11 3.66
CA ASP A 45 -0.18 14.16 3.07
C ASP A 45 0.18 15.55 3.61
N GLN A 46 -0.49 16.59 3.09
CA GLN A 46 -0.22 17.98 3.46
C GLN A 46 -0.40 18.29 4.95
N SER A 47 -1.19 17.50 5.69
CA SER A 47 -1.40 17.66 7.12
C SER A 47 -0.32 16.98 7.98
N GLY A 48 0.60 16.25 7.34
CA GLY A 48 1.59 15.41 8.03
C GLY A 48 1.10 13.99 8.33
N GLN A 49 -0.10 13.60 7.90
CA GLN A 49 -0.63 12.26 8.12
C GLN A 49 0.04 11.26 7.19
N ALA A 50 0.64 10.20 7.77
CA ALA A 50 1.15 9.08 6.99
C ALA A 50 0.01 8.22 6.44
N TYR A 51 0.16 7.75 5.20
CA TYR A 51 -0.76 6.83 4.56
C TYR A 51 -0.05 5.89 3.58
N TYR A 52 -0.67 4.76 3.28
CA TYR A 52 -0.34 3.99 2.08
C TYR A 52 -1.29 4.35 0.95
N TRP A 53 -0.74 4.70 -0.21
CA TRP A 53 -1.43 4.42 -1.46
C TRP A 53 -1.38 2.92 -1.67
N THR A 54 -2.54 2.28 -1.62
CA THR A 54 -2.66 0.82 -1.58
C THR A 54 -3.30 0.34 -2.86
N GLY A 55 -2.60 -0.51 -3.61
CA GLY A 55 -3.18 -1.37 -4.64
C GLY A 55 -3.43 -2.76 -4.03
N LEU A 56 -4.70 -3.10 -3.78
CA LEU A 56 -5.12 -4.42 -3.34
C LEU A 56 -5.46 -5.27 -4.56
N ARG A 57 -4.63 -6.27 -4.84
CA ARG A 57 -4.88 -7.26 -5.90
C ARG A 57 -5.56 -8.48 -5.31
N TYR A 58 -6.64 -8.92 -5.93
CA TYR A 58 -7.34 -10.14 -5.56
C TYR A 58 -8.08 -10.71 -6.77
N GLY A 59 -8.47 -11.98 -6.68
CA GLY A 59 -8.99 -12.71 -7.83
C GLY A 59 -7.96 -12.80 -8.95
N GLU A 60 -8.42 -13.00 -10.18
CA GLU A 60 -7.54 -13.23 -11.33
C GLU A 60 -7.03 -11.93 -11.97
N CYS A 61 -7.81 -10.84 -11.92
CA CYS A 61 -7.55 -9.66 -12.75
C CYS A 61 -7.96 -8.31 -12.13
N THR A 62 -8.24 -8.23 -10.82
CA THR A 62 -8.72 -6.98 -10.18
C THR A 62 -7.67 -6.34 -9.27
N GLU A 63 -7.52 -5.02 -9.36
CA GLU A 63 -6.76 -4.17 -8.43
C GLU A 63 -7.63 -3.02 -7.94
N LEU A 64 -7.74 -2.86 -6.62
CA LEU A 64 -8.42 -1.72 -5.98
C LEU A 64 -7.36 -0.76 -5.45
N ASP A 65 -7.42 0.49 -5.88
CA ASP A 65 -6.57 1.56 -5.38
C ASP A 65 -7.27 2.40 -4.33
N PHE A 66 -6.62 2.64 -3.19
CA PHE A 66 -7.16 3.50 -2.14
C PHE A 66 -6.09 4.12 -1.24
N LYS A 67 -6.47 5.22 -0.58
CA LYS A 67 -5.69 5.83 0.50
C LYS A 67 -6.03 5.14 1.82
N LEU A 68 -5.06 4.44 2.42
CA LEU A 68 -5.17 3.88 3.77
C LEU A 68 -4.37 4.73 4.74
N CYS A 69 -5.06 5.55 5.53
CA CYS A 69 -4.42 6.34 6.59
C CYS A 69 -3.88 5.43 7.68
N LEU A 70 -2.71 5.78 8.22
CA LEU A 70 -1.99 4.94 9.16
C LEU A 70 -2.12 5.42 10.60
N ASN A 71 -2.05 4.44 11.49
CA ASN A 71 -1.52 4.54 12.83
C ASN A 71 -0.61 3.31 13.05
N LYS A 72 -0.06 3.14 14.26
CA LYS A 72 0.84 2.01 14.56
C LYS A 72 0.18 0.63 14.41
N GLU A 73 -1.09 0.48 14.76
CA GLU A 73 -1.81 -0.80 14.65
C GLU A 73 -2.08 -1.16 13.19
N ILE A 74 -2.47 -0.19 12.37
CA ILE A 74 -2.69 -0.39 10.94
C ILE A 74 -1.38 -0.70 10.23
N GLU A 75 -0.28 -0.01 10.57
CA GLU A 75 1.05 -0.33 10.04
C GLU A 75 1.45 -1.78 10.40
N ALA A 76 1.25 -2.20 11.64
CA ALA A 76 1.54 -3.57 12.08
C ALA A 76 0.67 -4.60 11.35
N PHE A 77 -0.63 -4.34 11.21
CA PHE A 77 -1.55 -5.18 10.44
C PHE A 77 -1.06 -5.41 9.01
N ILE A 78 -0.64 -4.33 8.34
CA ILE A 78 -0.15 -4.40 6.97
C ILE A 78 1.16 -5.16 6.87
N LEU A 79 2.12 -4.94 7.78
CA LEU A 79 3.37 -5.68 7.81
C LEU A 79 3.12 -7.19 8.02
N CYS A 80 2.26 -7.56 8.98
CA CYS A 80 1.91 -8.95 9.20
C CYS A 80 1.23 -9.58 7.98
N PHE A 81 0.33 -8.86 7.31
CA PHE A 81 -0.25 -9.30 6.04
C PHE A 81 0.82 -9.52 4.97
N LEU A 82 1.73 -8.58 4.76
CA LEU A 82 2.78 -8.72 3.74
C LEU A 82 3.63 -9.97 3.96
N MET A 83 3.93 -10.29 5.23
CA MET A 83 4.75 -11.45 5.61
C MET A 83 4.00 -12.79 5.55
N LYS A 84 2.72 -12.83 5.92
CA LYS A 84 1.99 -14.10 6.19
C LYS A 84 0.63 -14.21 5.48
N GLY A 85 0.21 -13.20 4.73
CA GLY A 85 -1.05 -13.17 4.03
C GLY A 85 -2.23 -13.30 4.99
N LYS A 86 -3.15 -14.23 4.69
CA LYS A 86 -4.31 -14.51 5.54
C LYS A 86 -3.93 -14.92 6.97
N ASP A 87 -2.79 -15.57 7.16
CA ASP A 87 -2.33 -16.06 8.47
C ASP A 87 -1.67 -14.93 9.29
N GLY A 88 -1.54 -13.73 8.71
CA GLY A 88 -1.03 -12.52 9.33
C GLY A 88 -2.10 -11.49 9.71
N LEU A 89 -3.38 -11.83 9.61
CA LEU A 89 -4.50 -10.90 9.86
C LEU A 89 -4.73 -10.63 11.36
N VAL A 90 -3.75 -10.00 12.02
CA VAL A 90 -3.82 -9.55 13.43
C VAL A 90 -4.98 -8.58 13.67
N ASP A 91 -5.56 -8.52 14.86
CA ASP A 91 -6.66 -7.59 15.18
C ASP A 91 -6.22 -6.12 15.17
N VAL A 92 -7.14 -5.23 14.81
CA VAL A 92 -6.96 -3.78 14.86
C VAL A 92 -8.09 -3.20 15.70
N GLY A 93 -7.76 -2.61 16.84
CA GLY A 93 -8.71 -1.99 17.76
C GLY A 93 -8.86 -0.49 17.54
N ASN A 94 -7.82 0.16 17.01
CA ASN A 94 -7.81 1.60 16.71
C ASN A 94 -7.73 1.86 15.20
N PHE A 95 -8.75 2.48 14.64
CA PHE A 95 -8.81 2.89 13.23
C PHE A 95 -8.60 4.39 13.01
N THR A 96 -8.38 5.16 14.10
CA THR A 96 -8.15 6.60 14.01
C THR A 96 -6.74 6.86 13.46
N PRO A 97 -6.60 7.65 12.39
CA PRO A 97 -5.30 8.06 11.88
C PRO A 97 -4.46 8.78 12.94
N ASP A 98 -3.16 8.50 12.98
CA ASP A 98 -2.22 9.16 13.88
C ASP A 98 -1.32 10.14 13.12
N PRO A 99 -1.62 11.46 13.12
CA PRO A 99 -0.80 12.46 12.45
C PRO A 99 0.54 12.70 13.15
N THR A 100 0.73 12.17 14.37
CA THR A 100 1.99 12.32 15.12
C THR A 100 3.04 11.28 14.74
N MET A 101 2.65 10.22 14.05
CA MET A 101 3.54 9.13 13.63
C MET A 101 4.68 9.59 12.70
N THR A 102 4.53 10.74 12.04
CA THR A 102 5.55 11.33 11.17
C THR A 102 6.46 12.34 11.87
N LYS A 103 6.27 12.62 13.18
CA LYS A 103 7.06 13.60 13.93
C LYS A 103 8.46 13.05 14.25
N GLY A 104 9.49 13.62 13.62
CA GLY A 104 10.90 13.34 13.87
C GLY A 104 11.55 12.39 12.85
N ILE A 105 12.69 12.81 12.27
CA ILE A 105 13.42 12.18 11.14
C ILE A 105 12.52 12.04 9.89
N SER A 106 13.09 11.83 8.70
CA SER A 106 12.27 11.55 7.52
C SER A 106 11.54 10.22 7.71
N TRP A 107 10.26 10.27 8.10
CA TRP A 107 9.44 9.07 8.40
C TRP A 107 9.53 8.01 7.29
N LEU A 108 9.56 8.42 6.02
CA LEU A 108 9.73 7.53 4.87
C LEU A 108 11.04 6.72 4.92
N GLN A 109 12.13 7.32 5.38
CA GLN A 109 13.41 6.64 5.52
C GLN A 109 13.42 5.70 6.72
N SER A 110 12.91 6.13 7.88
CA SER A 110 12.76 5.25 9.04
C SER A 110 11.82 4.07 8.74
N HIS A 111 10.72 4.33 8.02
CA HIS A 111 9.80 3.33 7.51
C HIS A 111 10.52 2.34 6.57
N LEU A 112 11.34 2.83 5.64
CA LEU A 112 12.18 1.96 4.79
C LEU A 112 13.09 1.06 5.61
N TYR A 113 13.86 1.61 6.54
CA TYR A 113 14.81 0.82 7.32
C TYR A 113 14.13 -0.24 8.18
N ARG A 114 12.99 0.09 8.83
CA ARG A 114 12.22 -0.90 9.59
C ARG A 114 11.71 -2.06 8.74
N HIS A 115 11.35 -1.81 7.49
CA HIS A 115 10.78 -2.83 6.61
C HIS A 115 11.83 -3.64 5.84
N LEU A 116 13.07 -3.15 5.75
CA LEU A 116 14.18 -3.88 5.12
C LEU A 116 14.46 -5.22 5.80
N GLU A 117 14.35 -5.28 7.13
CA GLU A 117 14.58 -6.49 7.93
C GLU A 117 13.61 -7.63 7.61
N TYR A 118 12.43 -7.32 7.06
CA TYR A 118 11.36 -8.28 6.79
C TYR A 118 11.19 -8.62 5.31
N CYS A 119 11.88 -7.91 4.41
CA CYS A 119 11.71 -8.08 2.98
C CYS A 119 12.48 -9.32 2.47
N GLN A 120 11.94 -9.98 1.44
CA GLN A 120 12.62 -11.07 0.73
C GLN A 120 13.54 -10.55 -0.39
N GLY A 121 13.38 -9.29 -0.78
CA GLY A 121 14.14 -8.71 -1.86
C GLY A 121 14.08 -7.20 -1.84
N PHE A 122 15.21 -6.60 -2.23
CA PHE A 122 15.40 -5.17 -2.35
C PHE A 122 15.83 -4.85 -3.77
N LYS A 123 15.15 -3.90 -4.40
CA LYS A 123 15.55 -3.34 -5.69
C LYS A 123 15.66 -1.83 -5.58
N ASP A 124 16.82 -1.30 -5.93
CA ASP A 124 17.04 0.13 -6.13
C ASP A 124 17.11 0.37 -7.64
N PHE A 125 16.27 1.26 -8.16
CA PHE A 125 16.19 1.51 -9.58
C PHE A 125 15.84 2.96 -9.87
N ILE A 126 16.27 3.39 -11.05
CA ILE A 126 16.03 4.74 -11.54
C ILE A 126 14.80 4.72 -12.44
N ARG A 127 13.85 5.63 -12.18
CA ARG A 127 12.71 5.88 -13.07
C ARG A 127 12.82 7.29 -13.63
N THR A 128 12.61 7.43 -14.93
CA THR A 128 12.53 8.73 -15.60
C THR A 128 11.07 9.07 -15.90
N SER A 129 10.63 10.28 -15.54
CA SER A 129 9.32 10.82 -15.90
C SER A 129 9.43 12.32 -16.16
N ASN A 130 8.84 12.80 -17.26
CA ASN A 130 8.83 14.24 -17.62
C ASN A 130 10.23 14.91 -17.58
N GLY A 131 11.27 14.20 -18.03
CA GLY A 131 12.65 14.71 -18.03
C GLY A 131 13.34 14.73 -16.65
N ARG A 132 12.69 14.24 -15.60
CA ARG A 132 13.26 14.09 -14.25
C ARG A 132 13.59 12.63 -13.96
N THR A 133 14.67 12.43 -13.22
CA THR A 133 15.22 11.12 -12.86
C THR A 133 15.04 10.91 -11.36
N PHE A 134 14.38 9.81 -10.96
CA PHE A 134 14.08 9.48 -9.58
C PHE A 134 14.70 8.17 -9.17
N GLN A 135 15.36 8.16 -8.01
CA GLN A 135 15.79 6.93 -7.37
C GLN A 135 14.61 6.36 -6.56
N ASN A 136 14.13 5.20 -6.97
CA ASN A 136 13.04 4.48 -6.31
C ASN A 136 13.57 3.20 -5.70
N ARG A 137 12.97 2.81 -4.57
CA ARG A 137 13.29 1.55 -3.90
C ARG A 137 12.05 0.68 -3.83
N LYS A 138 12.20 -0.62 -4.08
CA LYS A 138 11.13 -1.61 -3.93
C LYS A 138 11.56 -2.71 -2.99
N LEU A 139 10.76 -2.92 -1.95
CA LEU A 139 10.82 -4.07 -1.07
C LEU A 139 9.79 -5.10 -1.52
N THR A 140 10.20 -6.36 -1.68
CA THR A 140 9.29 -7.47 -2.00
C THR A 140 9.06 -8.36 -0.79
N PHE A 141 7.81 -8.81 -0.64
CA PHE A 141 7.33 -9.68 0.43
C PHE A 141 6.53 -10.84 -0.18
N PRO A 142 6.29 -11.94 0.56
CA PRO A 142 5.51 -13.07 0.04
C PRO A 142 4.11 -12.66 -0.46
N HIS A 143 3.46 -11.70 0.20
CA HIS A 143 2.10 -11.26 -0.12
C HIS A 143 2.04 -9.80 -0.59
N GLY A 144 3.13 -9.28 -1.16
CA GLY A 144 3.08 -7.94 -1.72
C GLY A 144 4.41 -7.25 -1.90
N SER A 145 4.36 -5.93 -2.02
CA SER A 145 5.54 -5.10 -2.11
C SER A 145 5.30 -3.70 -1.59
N ILE A 146 6.38 -3.06 -1.13
CA ILE A 146 6.39 -1.65 -0.78
C ILE A 146 7.29 -0.92 -1.77
N VAL A 147 6.76 0.09 -2.43
CA VAL A 147 7.47 0.93 -3.40
C VAL A 147 7.64 2.31 -2.79
N TYR A 148 8.88 2.70 -2.56
CA TYR A 148 9.26 4.03 -2.13
C TYR A 148 9.55 4.84 -3.39
N SER A 149 8.60 5.67 -3.80
CA SER A 149 8.76 6.55 -4.95
C SER A 149 8.85 8.01 -4.53
N GLN A 150 9.83 8.73 -5.10
CA GLN A 150 10.03 10.15 -4.82
C GLN A 150 9.11 11.07 -5.63
N GLU A 151 8.42 10.56 -6.65
CA GLU A 151 7.52 11.36 -7.48
C GLU A 151 6.15 10.71 -7.57
N ILE A 152 5.21 11.11 -6.71
CA ILE A 152 3.79 10.97 -7.04
C ILE A 152 3.02 12.14 -6.44
N LYS A 153 2.45 12.99 -7.31
CA LYS A 153 1.47 14.03 -6.94
C LYS A 153 0.48 13.45 -5.93
N ASP A 154 0.17 14.21 -4.88
CA ASP A 154 -0.98 13.93 -4.03
C ASP A 154 -2.23 14.10 -4.92
N VAL A 155 -2.81 13.00 -5.40
CA VAL A 155 -3.90 13.05 -6.40
C VAL A 155 -5.22 13.51 -5.74
N PHE A 156 -5.21 13.71 -4.42
CA PHE A 156 -6.27 14.36 -3.65
C PHE A 156 -6.00 15.83 -3.36
N SER A 157 -4.88 16.42 -3.81
CA SER A 157 -4.81 17.87 -3.92
C SER A 157 -5.76 18.27 -5.06
N THR A 158 -7.01 18.58 -4.71
CA THR A 158 -7.86 19.36 -5.59
C THR A 158 -7.05 20.61 -5.94
N GLN A 159 -6.57 20.70 -7.18
CA GLN A 159 -6.25 22.01 -7.72
C GLN A 159 -7.57 22.77 -7.66
N GLN A 160 -7.64 23.79 -6.81
CA GLN A 160 -8.63 24.83 -6.99
C GLN A 160 -8.41 25.35 -8.42
N GLN A 161 -9.40 25.15 -9.28
CA GLN A 161 -9.49 25.86 -10.55
C GLN A 161 -9.66 27.35 -10.28
#